data_AF-A0A9E0XFH5-F1
#
_entry.id   AF-A0A9E0XFH5-F1
#
_cell.length_a   1.000
_cell.length_b   1.000
_cell.length_c   1.000
_cell.angle_alpha   90.00
_cell.angle_beta   90.00
_cell.angle_gamma   90.00
#
_symmetry.space_group_name_H-M   'P 1'
#
loop_
_entity.id
_entity.type
_entity.pdbx_description
1 polymer ?
#
loop_
_entity_poly.entity_id
_entity_poly.type
_entity_poly.pdbx_seq_one_letter_code
_entity_poly.pdbx_strand_id
1 'polypeptide(L)'
;MGKAPIFAPVKSFLEIVFPPLCWHCDEAAVFPHPLCDSCVKLLDILPPSTPLITFEGQGPAWTMIQALKSGKALRLAQGLAGYMALQYLKHNFPLPDLIVPVPQSLPRALKVGYNPSLLLAQHLGKALDRPALQLLKRKRQLVCQMRIDREHRYRLSAENFQWKKRVPIAEKTILIVDDVMGTGATLRACAQRLNEGFPLKIIQMACIQEEIF
;
A
#
# COMPACT_ATOMS: atom_id res chain seq x y z
N MET A 1 -47.96 -7.16 -22.53
CA MET A 1 -48.00 -7.54 -21.10
C MET A 1 -47.09 -6.59 -20.34
N GLY A 2 -47.70 -5.60 -19.68
CA GLY A 2 -47.00 -4.47 -19.06
C GLY A 2 -46.24 -4.90 -17.81
N LYS A 3 -44.96 -4.51 -17.74
CA LYS A 3 -44.19 -4.59 -16.50
C LYS A 3 -44.86 -3.65 -15.48
N ALA A 4 -45.24 -4.21 -14.34
CA ALA A 4 -45.83 -3.46 -13.24
C ALA A 4 -44.93 -2.26 -12.87
N PRO A 5 -45.51 -1.07 -12.61
CA PRO A 5 -44.72 0.06 -12.17
C PRO A 5 -44.10 -0.29 -10.82
N ILE A 6 -42.77 -0.26 -10.75
CA ILE A 6 -42.07 -0.29 -9.46
C ILE A 6 -42.63 0.88 -8.66
N PHE A 7 -43.32 0.55 -7.57
CA PHE A 7 -43.99 1.49 -6.69
C PHE A 7 -43.02 2.65 -6.35
N ALA A 8 -43.42 3.88 -6.69
CA ALA A 8 -42.70 5.12 -6.37
C ALA A 8 -42.07 5.18 -4.95
N PRO A 9 -42.71 4.68 -3.87
CA PRO A 9 -42.08 4.68 -2.53
C PRO A 9 -40.82 3.80 -2.41
N VAL A 10 -40.70 2.72 -3.19
CA VAL A 10 -39.51 1.84 -3.18
C VAL A 10 -38.31 2.56 -3.80
N LYS A 11 -38.53 3.35 -4.85
CA LYS A 11 -37.49 4.16 -5.49
C LYS A 11 -36.98 5.24 -4.53
N SER A 12 -37.87 5.95 -3.84
CA SER A 12 -37.50 6.94 -2.83
C SER A 12 -36.78 6.32 -1.62
N PHE A 13 -37.19 5.13 -1.17
CA PHE A 13 -36.49 4.42 -0.10
C PHE A 13 -35.09 3.96 -0.53
N LEU A 14 -34.97 3.43 -1.75
CA LEU A 14 -33.68 3.03 -2.31
C LEU A 14 -32.76 4.23 -2.53
N GLU A 15 -33.25 5.41 -2.91
CA GLU A 15 -32.44 6.64 -3.00
C GLU A 15 -31.98 7.17 -1.64
N ILE A 16 -32.67 6.82 -0.56
CA ILE A 16 -32.26 7.18 0.82
C ILE A 16 -31.21 6.19 1.35
N VAL A 17 -31.41 4.89 1.11
CA VAL A 17 -30.52 3.82 1.62
C VAL A 17 -29.30 3.62 0.70
N PHE A 18 -29.48 3.82 -0.59
CA PHE A 18 -28.47 3.75 -1.65
C PHE A 18 -28.52 5.05 -2.45
N PRO A 19 -28.06 6.18 -1.86
CA PRO A 19 -28.01 7.42 -2.60
C PRO A 19 -27.17 7.19 -3.87
N PRO A 20 -27.48 7.88 -4.98
CA PRO A 20 -26.75 7.74 -6.25
C PRO A 20 -25.36 8.40 -6.14
N LEU A 21 -24.69 8.17 -5.02
CA LEU A 21 -23.43 8.72 -4.62
C LEU A 21 -22.43 7.57 -4.55
N CYS A 22 -21.24 7.85 -5.03
CA CYS A 22 -20.10 6.98 -5.02
C CYS A 22 -19.70 6.75 -3.57
N TRP A 23 -19.68 5.49 -3.11
CA TRP A 23 -19.32 5.15 -1.73
C TRP A 23 -17.88 5.53 -1.34
N HIS A 24 -17.07 6.03 -2.28
CA HIS A 24 -15.67 6.41 -2.08
C HIS A 24 -15.40 7.92 -2.16
N CYS A 25 -16.22 8.69 -2.89
CA CYS A 25 -16.03 10.15 -3.02
C CYS A 25 -17.31 10.97 -2.89
N ASP A 26 -18.45 10.34 -2.66
CA ASP A 26 -19.76 10.98 -2.57
C ASP A 26 -20.19 11.77 -3.83
N GLU A 27 -19.51 11.61 -4.97
CA GLU A 27 -19.96 12.12 -6.29
C GLU A 27 -21.02 11.21 -6.92
N ALA A 28 -21.68 11.62 -8.00
CA ALA A 28 -22.67 10.78 -8.69
C ALA A 28 -22.09 9.39 -9.10
N ALA A 29 -22.68 8.31 -8.56
CA ALA A 29 -22.32 6.93 -8.91
C ALA A 29 -22.88 6.55 -10.29
N VAL A 30 -22.18 5.66 -11.00
CA VAL A 30 -22.66 5.13 -12.29
C VAL A 30 -23.49 3.89 -11.99
N PHE A 31 -24.82 3.99 -12.10
CA PHE A 31 -25.70 2.83 -11.97
C PHE A 31 -25.30 1.74 -12.99
N PRO A 32 -25.15 0.45 -12.60
CA PRO A 32 -25.54 -0.19 -11.34
C PRO A 32 -24.42 -0.29 -10.29
N HIS A 33 -23.27 0.36 -10.50
CA HIS A 33 -22.12 0.27 -9.61
C HIS A 33 -22.16 1.34 -8.51
N PRO A 34 -21.76 1.02 -7.26
CA PRO A 34 -21.74 1.98 -6.16
C PRO A 34 -20.59 3.00 -6.24
N LEU A 35 -19.92 3.12 -7.39
CA LEU A 35 -18.74 3.95 -7.59
C LEU A 35 -18.87 4.79 -8.87
N CYS A 36 -18.30 6.00 -8.89
CA CYS A 36 -18.22 6.83 -10.09
C CYS A 36 -17.09 6.38 -11.02
N ASP A 37 -17.11 6.78 -12.29
CA ASP A 37 -16.09 6.40 -13.30
C ASP A 37 -14.65 6.71 -12.87
N SER A 38 -14.41 7.77 -12.11
CA SER A 38 -13.07 8.10 -11.60
C SER A 38 -12.62 7.11 -10.52
N CYS A 39 -13.55 6.64 -9.70
CA CYS A 39 -13.32 5.63 -8.66
C CYS A 39 -13.29 4.21 -9.22
N VAL A 40 -14.04 3.92 -10.29
CA VAL A 40 -13.93 2.68 -11.08
C VAL A 40 -12.60 2.63 -11.80
N LYS A 41 -12.14 3.74 -12.40
CA LYS A 41 -10.77 3.82 -12.95
C LYS A 41 -9.71 3.58 -11.89
N LEU A 42 -9.91 4.00 -10.64
CA LEU A 42 -9.04 3.63 -9.52
C LEU A 42 -9.01 2.11 -9.22
N LEU A 43 -10.08 1.40 -9.54
CA LEU A 43 -10.15 -0.07 -9.52
C LEU A 43 -9.51 -0.67 -10.79
N ASP A 44 -9.66 -0.04 -11.97
CA ASP A 44 -9.03 -0.47 -13.23
C ASP A 44 -7.51 -0.22 -13.26
N ILE A 45 -7.00 0.69 -12.43
CA ILE A 45 -5.56 0.89 -12.18
C ILE A 45 -5.03 -0.11 -11.14
N LEU A 46 -5.85 -1.07 -10.67
CA LEU A 46 -5.29 -2.20 -9.94
C LEU A 46 -4.45 -3.01 -10.95
N PRO A 47 -3.12 -3.05 -10.82
CA PRO A 47 -2.37 -4.08 -11.54
C PRO A 47 -2.98 -5.43 -11.18
N PRO A 48 -2.98 -6.42 -12.11
CA PRO A 48 -3.50 -7.76 -11.83
C PRO A 48 -2.99 -8.18 -10.46
N SER A 49 -3.94 -8.49 -9.55
CA SER A 49 -3.76 -8.65 -8.11
C SER A 49 -2.30 -8.85 -7.72
N THR A 50 -1.59 -7.75 -7.46
CA THR A 50 -0.17 -7.81 -7.08
C THR A 50 -0.10 -8.65 -5.81
N PRO A 51 0.60 -9.80 -5.81
CA PRO A 51 0.54 -10.72 -4.69
C PRO A 51 0.97 -10.01 -3.41
N LEU A 52 0.10 -10.03 -2.42
CA LEU A 52 0.33 -9.41 -1.13
C LEU A 52 0.50 -10.51 -0.09
N ILE A 53 1.69 -10.55 0.51
CA ILE A 53 2.01 -11.42 1.64
C ILE A 53 1.78 -10.63 2.90
N THR A 54 0.81 -11.06 3.69
CA THR A 54 0.52 -10.45 4.98
C THR A 54 0.85 -11.40 6.11
N PHE A 55 1.15 -10.80 7.25
CA PHE A 55 1.26 -11.52 8.51
C PHE A 55 0.51 -10.75 9.59
N GLU A 56 0.09 -11.50 10.61
CA GLU A 56 -0.87 -11.04 11.61
C GLU A 56 -0.41 -9.77 12.32
N GLY A 57 -1.36 -8.85 12.44
CA GLY A 57 -1.26 -7.60 13.19
C GLY A 57 -1.35 -7.76 14.70
N GLN A 58 -1.39 -9.00 15.18
CA GLN A 58 -1.49 -9.34 16.59
C GLN A 58 -0.30 -10.22 17.01
N GLY A 59 -0.08 -10.34 18.32
CA GLY A 59 0.95 -11.22 18.87
C GLY A 59 2.39 -10.72 18.73
N PRO A 60 3.40 -11.62 18.77
CA PRO A 60 4.80 -11.26 18.91
C PRO A 60 5.33 -10.37 17.79
N ALA A 61 4.92 -10.64 16.54
CA ALA A 61 5.36 -9.86 15.38
C ALA A 61 4.91 -8.39 15.50
N TRP A 62 3.67 -8.16 15.95
CA TRP A 62 3.16 -6.81 16.21
C TRP A 62 3.92 -6.10 17.33
N THR A 63 4.18 -6.79 18.45
CA THR A 63 4.97 -6.22 19.56
C THR A 63 6.37 -5.81 19.09
N MET A 64 7.01 -6.64 18.27
CA MET A 64 8.33 -6.33 17.68
C MET A 64 8.26 -5.11 16.77
N ILE A 65 7.21 -4.98 15.94
CA ILE A 65 6.98 -3.81 15.08
C ILE A 65 6.77 -2.54 15.91
N GLN A 66 5.95 -2.59 16.96
CA GLN A 66 5.73 -1.45 17.83
C GLN A 66 7.03 -1.02 18.52
N ALA A 67 7.81 -1.99 19.02
CA ALA A 67 9.11 -1.73 19.62
C ALA A 67 10.10 -1.11 18.61
N LEU A 68 10.11 -1.57 17.36
CA LEU A 68 10.89 -0.96 16.28
C LEU A 68 10.41 0.48 16.02
N LYS A 69 9.10 0.72 15.84
CA LYS A 69 8.56 2.08 15.64
C LYS A 69 8.87 3.06 16.77
N SER A 70 9.08 2.55 17.99
CA SER A 70 9.50 3.36 19.15
C SER A 70 10.99 3.71 19.18
N GLY A 71 11.79 3.10 18.31
CA GLY A 71 13.24 3.29 18.21
C GLY A 71 14.07 2.55 19.26
N LYS A 72 13.44 1.77 20.14
CA LYS A 72 14.09 1.17 21.31
C LYS A 72 14.73 -0.20 21.05
N ALA A 73 14.49 -0.81 19.89
CA ALA A 73 14.73 -2.24 19.72
C ALA A 73 15.19 -2.66 18.30
N LEU A 74 16.18 -1.97 17.72
CA LEU A 74 16.73 -2.27 16.39
C LEU A 74 17.13 -3.74 16.20
N ARG A 75 17.63 -4.39 17.27
CA ARG A 75 18.02 -5.82 17.24
C ARG A 75 16.85 -6.76 16.91
N LEU A 76 15.61 -6.35 17.18
CA LEU A 76 14.42 -7.14 16.85
C LEU A 76 14.17 -7.21 15.33
N ALA A 77 14.72 -6.27 14.55
CA ALA A 77 14.53 -6.28 13.10
C ALA A 77 15.09 -7.54 12.44
N GLN A 78 16.18 -8.11 12.97
CA GLN A 78 16.73 -9.36 12.44
C GLN A 78 15.78 -10.53 12.65
N GLY A 79 15.23 -10.69 13.87
CA GLY A 79 14.28 -11.76 14.18
C GLY A 79 12.98 -11.60 13.39
N LEU A 80 12.45 -10.38 13.31
CA LEU A 80 11.24 -10.10 12.55
C LEU A 80 11.44 -10.34 11.04
N ALA A 81 12.60 -9.95 10.49
CA ALA A 81 12.93 -10.25 9.11
C ALA A 81 13.10 -11.75 8.84
N GLY A 82 13.62 -12.52 9.81
CA GLY A 82 13.66 -13.98 9.73
C GLY A 82 12.25 -14.57 9.65
N TYR A 83 11.32 -14.09 10.49
CA TYR A 83 9.90 -14.45 10.39
C TYR A 83 9.30 -14.07 9.03
N MET A 84 9.55 -12.85 8.54
CA MET A 84 9.12 -12.41 7.21
C MET A 84 9.67 -13.31 6.10
N ALA A 85 10.91 -13.79 6.21
CA ALA A 85 11.49 -14.73 5.25
C ALA A 85 10.73 -16.07 5.25
N LEU A 86 10.39 -16.61 6.43
CA LEU A 86 9.57 -17.82 6.54
C LEU A 86 8.19 -17.62 5.90
N GLN A 87 7.55 -16.48 6.16
CA GLN A 87 6.27 -16.14 5.54
C GLN A 87 6.41 -16.06 4.01
N TYR A 88 7.48 -15.47 3.49
CA TYR A 88 7.76 -15.43 2.06
C TYR A 88 7.85 -16.84 1.44
N LEU A 89 8.67 -17.69 2.05
CA LEU A 89 8.95 -19.04 1.55
C LEU A 89 7.71 -19.93 1.57
N LYS A 90 6.78 -19.73 2.51
CA LYS A 90 5.50 -20.46 2.59
C LYS A 90 4.63 -20.31 1.33
N HIS A 91 4.77 -19.19 0.61
CA HIS A 91 3.95 -18.91 -0.58
C HIS A 91 4.51 -19.51 -1.88
N ASN A 92 5.62 -20.25 -1.85
CA ASN A 92 6.24 -20.90 -3.02
C ASN A 92 6.47 -19.96 -4.22
N PHE A 93 6.70 -18.67 -3.97
CA PHE A 93 7.13 -17.75 -5.02
C PHE A 93 8.62 -17.98 -5.35
N PRO A 94 9.04 -17.75 -6.61
CA PRO A 94 10.47 -17.67 -6.91
C PRO A 94 11.08 -16.54 -6.06
N LEU A 95 12.30 -16.75 -5.57
CA LEU A 95 13.01 -15.71 -4.80
C LEU A 95 13.05 -14.39 -5.59
N PRO A 96 12.86 -13.23 -4.92
CA PRO A 96 12.85 -11.96 -5.60
C PRO A 96 14.28 -11.62 -6.05
N ASP A 97 14.44 -11.00 -7.21
CA ASP A 97 15.75 -10.49 -7.64
C ASP A 97 16.17 -9.26 -6.82
N LEU A 98 15.19 -8.54 -6.28
CA LEU A 98 15.40 -7.29 -5.56
C LEU A 98 14.34 -7.04 -4.49
N ILE A 99 14.78 -6.54 -3.34
CA ILE A 99 13.89 -6.05 -2.28
C ILE A 99 13.90 -4.53 -2.25
N VAL A 100 12.72 -3.91 -2.26
CA VAL A 100 12.54 -2.46 -2.25
C VAL A 100 11.74 -2.05 -1.02
N PRO A 101 12.34 -1.34 -0.05
CA PRO A 101 11.59 -0.83 1.10
C PRO A 101 10.73 0.37 0.72
N VAL A 102 9.55 0.45 1.31
CA VAL A 102 8.70 1.63 1.23
C VAL A 102 9.42 2.84 1.85
N PRO A 103 9.42 4.01 1.18
CA PRO A 103 10.04 5.20 1.74
C PRO A 103 9.12 5.86 2.77
N GLN A 104 9.69 6.07 3.96
CA GLN A 104 9.05 6.80 5.06
C GLN A 104 8.98 8.31 4.79
N SER A 105 8.01 8.99 5.40
CA SER A 105 7.93 10.46 5.36
C SER A 105 9.03 11.09 6.22
N LEU A 106 9.54 12.26 5.80
CA LEU A 106 10.61 12.97 6.50
C LEU A 106 10.30 13.27 7.97
N PRO A 107 9.09 13.74 8.36
CA PRO A 107 8.76 13.98 9.77
C PRO A 107 8.83 12.70 10.61
N ARG A 108 8.37 11.58 10.05
CA ARG A 108 8.40 10.29 10.74
C ARG A 108 9.82 9.75 10.83
N ALA A 109 10.64 9.95 9.79
CA ALA A 109 12.06 9.57 9.79
C ALA A 109 12.86 10.35 10.84
N LEU A 110 12.58 11.64 11.03
CA LEU A 110 13.20 12.46 12.08
C LEU A 110 12.76 12.04 13.49
N LYS A 111 11.48 11.66 13.67
CA LYS A 111 10.94 11.21 14.97
C LYS A 111 11.55 9.87 15.44
N VAL A 112 11.75 8.94 14.51
CA VAL A 112 12.20 7.56 14.82
C VAL A 112 13.72 7.41 14.63
N GLY A 113 14.36 8.31 13.90
CA GLY A 113 15.80 8.29 13.59
C GLY A 113 16.20 7.35 12.44
N TYR A 114 15.28 6.50 11.98
CA TYR A 114 15.49 5.56 10.87
C TYR A 114 14.17 5.19 10.18
N ASN A 115 14.27 4.45 9.06
CA ASN A 115 13.14 3.86 8.35
C ASN A 115 13.02 2.37 8.71
N PRO A 116 12.01 1.93 9.50
CA PRO A 116 11.81 0.53 9.85
C PRO A 116 11.63 -0.37 8.63
N SER A 117 10.91 0.07 7.59
CA SER A 117 10.75 -0.69 6.34
C SER A 117 12.08 -0.93 5.64
N LEU A 118 13.00 0.05 5.67
CA LEU A 118 14.38 -0.10 5.16
C LEU A 118 15.19 -1.11 5.98
N LEU A 119 15.12 -1.01 7.31
CA LEU A 119 15.84 -1.91 8.21
C LEU A 119 15.35 -3.36 8.05
N LEU A 120 14.04 -3.57 7.95
CA LEU A 120 13.44 -4.88 7.69
C LEU A 120 13.85 -5.41 6.32
N ALA A 121 13.80 -4.58 5.28
CA ALA A 121 14.23 -5.00 3.94
C ALA A 121 15.71 -5.42 3.90
N GLN A 122 16.59 -4.72 4.64
CA GLN A 122 18.02 -5.08 4.70
C GLN A 122 18.24 -6.42 5.39
N HIS A 123 17.59 -6.67 6.53
CA HIS A 123 17.70 -7.97 7.21
C HIS A 123 17.03 -9.09 6.42
N LEU A 124 15.90 -8.81 5.75
CA LEU A 124 15.21 -9.77 4.89
C LEU A 124 16.07 -10.13 3.67
N GLY A 125 16.76 -9.14 3.08
CA GLY A 125 17.72 -9.36 2.01
C GLY A 125 18.86 -10.28 2.42
N LYS A 126 19.39 -10.13 3.64
CA LYS A 126 20.38 -11.07 4.19
C LYS A 126 19.81 -12.50 4.36
N ALA A 127 18.56 -12.62 4.80
CA ALA A 127 17.92 -13.91 5.03
C ALA A 127 17.58 -14.65 3.71
N LEU A 128 17.24 -13.91 2.65
CA LEU A 128 16.90 -14.46 1.34
C LEU A 128 18.09 -14.48 0.35
N ASP A 129 19.26 -13.98 0.76
CA ASP A 129 20.43 -13.73 -0.09
C ASP A 129 20.12 -12.86 -1.33
N ARG A 130 19.43 -11.73 -1.09
CA ARG A 130 18.99 -10.79 -2.12
C ARG A 130 19.31 -9.34 -1.76
N PRO A 131 19.64 -8.49 -2.75
CA PRO A 131 19.93 -7.09 -2.51
C PRO A 131 18.66 -6.35 -2.04
N ALA A 132 18.84 -5.44 -1.07
CA ALA A 132 17.82 -4.49 -0.65
C ALA A 132 18.21 -3.08 -1.09
N LEU A 133 17.45 -2.49 -2.02
CA LEU A 133 17.75 -1.17 -2.58
C LEU A 133 16.59 -0.18 -2.36
N GLN A 134 16.90 0.96 -1.75
CA GLN A 134 15.94 2.06 -1.63
C GLN A 134 15.83 2.83 -2.95
N LEU A 135 14.99 2.31 -3.86
CA LEU A 135 14.80 2.91 -5.19
C LEU A 135 13.88 4.12 -5.21
N LEU A 136 12.96 4.21 -4.24
CA LEU A 136 11.99 5.29 -4.15
C LEU A 136 12.30 6.24 -2.99
N LYS A 137 11.92 7.51 -3.14
CA LYS A 137 11.80 8.49 -2.07
C LYS A 137 10.43 9.16 -2.17
N ARG A 138 9.84 9.50 -1.03
CA ARG A 138 8.58 10.26 -0.97
C ARG A 138 8.87 11.72 -1.35
N LYS A 139 8.06 12.33 -2.21
CA LYS A 139 8.15 13.76 -2.53
C LYS A 139 7.84 14.58 -1.27
N ARG A 140 8.58 15.68 -1.08
CA ARG A 140 8.31 16.65 -0.02
C ARG A 140 7.08 17.43 -0.46
N GLN A 141 6.00 17.40 0.32
CA GLN A 141 4.88 18.32 0.07
C GLN A 141 5.38 19.73 0.39
N LEU A 142 5.56 20.55 -0.63
CA LEU A 142 5.67 22.00 -0.47
C LEU A 142 4.28 22.48 -0.08
N VAL A 143 4.11 22.86 1.18
CA VAL A 143 2.90 23.54 1.64
C VAL A 143 2.98 24.98 1.12
N CYS A 144 2.74 25.18 -0.17
CA CYS A 144 2.59 26.50 -0.75
C CYS A 144 1.39 26.51 -1.68
N GLN A 145 0.49 27.44 -1.36
CA GLN A 145 -0.64 27.97 -2.12
C GLN A 145 -2.01 27.29 -1.95
N MET A 146 -2.77 27.95 -1.05
CA MET A 146 -4.12 28.47 -1.26
C MET A 146 -5.25 27.45 -1.42
N ARG A 147 -6.07 27.37 -0.36
CA ARG A 147 -7.54 27.44 -0.39
C ARG A 147 -8.20 26.87 -1.66
N ILE A 148 -7.94 25.60 -1.95
CA ILE A 148 -8.60 24.81 -2.98
C ILE A 148 -9.01 23.48 -2.32
N ASP A 149 -10.15 22.99 -2.77
CA ASP A 149 -11.15 22.16 -2.11
C ASP A 149 -10.73 20.99 -1.22
N ARG A 150 -11.65 20.66 -0.29
CA ARG A 150 -11.55 19.55 0.67
C ARG A 150 -11.30 18.19 0.01
N GLU A 151 -11.55 18.04 -1.30
CA GLU A 151 -11.46 16.77 -2.04
C GLU A 151 -10.05 16.39 -2.50
N HIS A 152 -9.12 17.34 -2.70
CA HIS A 152 -7.83 17.04 -3.33
C HIS A 152 -6.74 16.49 -2.39
N ARG A 153 -7.04 16.30 -1.10
CA ARG A 153 -5.96 16.25 -0.08
C ARG A 153 -5.47 14.84 0.31
N TYR A 154 -6.16 13.73 0.05
CA TYR A 154 -5.76 12.43 0.62
C TYR A 154 -6.11 11.16 -0.19
N ARG A 155 -5.58 11.01 -1.40
CA ARG A 155 -5.30 9.66 -1.95
C ARG A 155 -3.82 9.56 -2.29
N LEU A 156 -3.08 8.77 -1.50
CA LEU A 156 -1.69 8.43 -1.81
C LEU A 156 -1.64 7.79 -3.21
N SER A 157 -0.96 8.45 -4.14
CA SER A 157 -0.80 8.02 -5.53
C SER A 157 0.67 7.85 -5.89
N ALA A 158 0.95 7.21 -7.03
CA ALA A 158 2.31 7.07 -7.55
C ALA A 158 3.06 8.41 -7.64
N GLU A 159 2.36 9.52 -7.87
CA GLU A 159 2.91 10.88 -7.96
C GLU A 159 3.54 11.38 -6.67
N ASN A 160 3.13 10.84 -5.52
CA ASN A 160 3.73 11.15 -4.22
C ASN A 160 5.11 10.52 -4.04
N PHE A 161 5.52 9.61 -4.93
CA PHE A 161 6.81 8.95 -4.91
C PHE A 161 7.63 9.34 -6.15
N GLN A 162 8.95 9.34 -6.00
CA GLN A 162 9.88 9.59 -7.09
C GLN A 162 11.09 8.68 -6.95
N TRP A 163 11.77 8.44 -8.07
CA TRP A 163 13.02 7.68 -8.10
C TRP A 163 14.09 8.37 -7.23
N LYS A 164 14.61 7.65 -6.23
CA LYS A 164 15.82 8.00 -5.48
C LYS A 164 17.07 7.55 -6.23
N LYS A 165 17.03 6.33 -6.79
CA LYS A 165 18.09 5.77 -7.63
C LYS A 165 17.42 5.01 -8.77
N ARG A 166 17.85 5.25 -10.00
CA ARG A 166 17.43 4.46 -11.15
C ARG A 166 18.44 3.33 -11.32
N VAL A 167 17.96 2.10 -11.21
CA VAL A 167 18.68 0.88 -11.57
C VAL A 167 17.81 0.11 -12.55
N PRO A 168 18.38 -0.69 -13.46
CA PRO A 168 17.59 -1.57 -14.30
C PRO A 168 16.78 -2.53 -13.44
N ILE A 169 15.46 -2.41 -13.53
CA ILE A 169 14.49 -3.31 -12.88
C ILE A 169 13.60 -4.04 -13.90
N ALA A 170 13.82 -3.81 -15.19
CA ALA A 170 13.12 -4.51 -16.24
C ALA A 170 13.30 -6.03 -16.07
N GLU A 171 12.21 -6.77 -16.27
CA GLU A 171 12.18 -8.24 -16.19
C GLU A 171 12.59 -8.83 -14.82
N LYS A 172 12.68 -8.00 -13.77
CA LYS A 172 12.98 -8.47 -12.40
C LYS A 172 11.72 -8.75 -11.59
N THR A 173 11.78 -9.74 -10.72
CA THR A 173 10.83 -9.95 -9.63
C THR A 173 11.21 -9.08 -8.44
N ILE A 174 10.35 -8.15 -8.07
CA ILE A 174 10.58 -7.20 -6.98
C ILE A 174 9.71 -7.54 -5.79
N LEU A 175 10.31 -7.58 -4.60
CA LEU A 175 9.58 -7.62 -3.33
C LEU A 175 9.55 -6.23 -2.69
N ILE A 176 8.37 -5.63 -2.55
CA ILE A 176 8.17 -4.39 -1.83
C ILE A 176 7.86 -4.69 -0.37
N VAL A 177 8.57 -4.04 0.55
CA VAL A 177 8.42 -4.26 2.00
C VAL A 177 7.95 -3.00 2.71
N ASP A 178 6.89 -3.10 3.50
CA ASP A 178 6.48 -2.08 4.46
C ASP A 178 6.41 -2.65 5.90
N ASP A 179 6.59 -1.80 6.91
CA ASP A 179 6.55 -2.23 8.30
C ASP A 179 5.12 -2.59 8.73
N VAL A 180 4.14 -1.75 8.34
CA VAL A 180 2.71 -1.94 8.60
C VAL A 180 1.88 -1.39 7.46
N MET A 181 0.87 -2.15 7.06
CA MET A 181 -0.16 -1.79 6.11
C MET A 181 -1.50 -1.57 6.83
N GLY A 182 -2.07 -0.37 6.67
CA GLY A 182 -3.50 -0.11 6.91
C GLY A 182 -4.30 -0.35 5.63
N THR A 183 -4.68 0.72 4.92
CA THR A 183 -5.42 0.65 3.63
C THR A 183 -4.60 0.16 2.43
N GLY A 184 -3.31 -0.12 2.61
CA GLY A 184 -2.40 -0.49 1.52
C GLY A 184 -2.12 0.59 0.48
N ALA A 185 -2.58 1.83 0.67
CA ALA A 185 -2.38 2.91 -0.31
C ALA A 185 -0.90 3.20 -0.59
N THR A 186 -0.04 3.15 0.44
CA THR A 186 1.40 3.37 0.30
C THR A 186 2.07 2.32 -0.57
N LEU A 187 1.80 1.04 -0.30
CA LEU A 187 2.35 -0.08 -1.06
C LEU A 187 1.87 -0.07 -2.51
N ARG A 188 0.57 0.18 -2.74
CA ARG A 188 -0.01 0.35 -4.08
C ARG A 188 0.65 1.48 -4.88
N ALA A 189 0.80 2.65 -4.27
CA ALA A 189 1.43 3.79 -4.92
C ALA A 189 2.92 3.53 -5.24
N CYS A 190 3.64 2.81 -4.36
CA CYS A 190 5.01 2.38 -4.65
C CYS A 190 5.06 1.37 -5.78
N ALA A 191 4.17 0.38 -5.81
CA ALA A 191 4.07 -0.60 -6.88
C ALA A 191 3.78 0.06 -8.24
N GLN A 192 2.81 0.99 -8.29
CA GLN A 192 2.51 1.77 -9.49
C GLN A 192 3.74 2.53 -9.99
N ARG A 193 4.50 3.16 -9.09
CA ARG A 193 5.73 3.87 -9.45
C ARG A 193 6.81 2.92 -9.99
N LEU A 194 6.95 1.73 -9.41
CA LEU A 194 7.93 0.73 -9.87
C LEU A 194 7.54 0.08 -11.20
N ASN A 195 6.24 -0.03 -11.50
CA ASN A 195 5.75 -0.54 -12.78
C ASN A 195 6.22 0.30 -13.98
N GLU A 196 6.52 1.59 -13.79
CA GLU A 196 7.14 2.45 -14.83
C GLU A 196 8.51 1.91 -15.30
N GLY A 197 9.16 1.03 -14.53
CA GLY A 197 10.42 0.37 -14.90
C GLY A 197 10.25 -1.03 -15.50
N PHE A 198 9.02 -1.46 -15.81
CA PHE A 198 8.68 -2.73 -16.47
C PHE A 198 9.23 -4.00 -15.78
N PRO A 199 9.06 -4.17 -14.45
CA PRO A 199 9.45 -5.40 -13.78
C PRO A 199 8.64 -6.60 -14.29
N LEU A 200 9.21 -7.79 -14.20
CA LEU A 200 8.49 -9.03 -14.51
C LEU A 200 7.34 -9.25 -13.54
N LYS A 201 7.57 -8.97 -12.25
CA LYS A 201 6.58 -9.19 -11.19
C LYS A 201 6.85 -8.28 -10.00
N ILE A 202 5.79 -7.80 -9.37
CA ILE A 202 5.86 -7.11 -8.08
C ILE A 202 5.07 -7.91 -7.04
N ILE A 203 5.75 -8.26 -5.95
CA ILE A 203 5.19 -8.87 -4.74
C ILE A 203 5.26 -7.83 -3.63
N GLN A 204 4.26 -7.77 -2.77
CA GLN A 204 4.19 -6.87 -1.64
C GLN A 204 4.22 -7.66 -0.33
N MET A 205 4.83 -7.10 0.70
CA MET A 205 4.84 -7.70 2.04
C MET A 205 4.70 -6.63 3.12
N ALA A 206 3.77 -6.85 4.04
CA ALA A 206 3.59 -6.01 5.22
C ALA A 206 2.82 -6.71 6.35
N CYS A 207 2.98 -6.20 7.56
CA CYS A 207 2.10 -6.54 8.68
C CYS A 207 0.76 -5.83 8.52
N ILE A 208 -0.37 -6.52 8.68
CA ILE A 208 -1.69 -5.85 8.67
C ILE A 208 -1.88 -5.14 10.00
N GLN A 209 -2.37 -3.90 9.97
CA GLN A 209 -2.92 -3.27 11.17
C GLN A 209 -4.39 -3.61 11.26
N GLU A 210 -4.76 -4.54 12.14
CA GLU A 210 -6.16 -4.75 12.48
C GLU A 210 -6.60 -3.59 13.39
N GLU A 211 -7.65 -2.88 12.98
CA GLU A 211 -8.34 -1.98 13.90
C GLU A 211 -9.02 -2.87 14.95
N ILE A 212 -8.63 -2.68 16.21
CA ILE A 212 -9.35 -3.24 17.35
C ILE A 212 -10.72 -2.55 17.32
N PHE A 213 -11.74 -3.24 16.81
CA PHE A 213 -13.14 -2.86 16.96
C PHE A 213 -13.54 -2.91 18.44
#